data_AF-A0A925ZAN2-F1
#
_entry.id   AF-A0A925ZAN2-F1
#
_cell.length_a   1.000
_cell.length_b   1.000
_cell.length_c   1.000
_cell.angle_alpha   90.00
_cell.angle_beta   90.00
_cell.angle_gamma   90.00
#
_symmetry.space_group_name_H-M   'P 1'
#
loop_
_entity.id
_entity.type
_entity.pdbx_description
1 polymer ?
#
loop_
_entity_poly.entity_id
_entity_poly.type
_entity_poly.pdbx_seq_one_letter_code
_entity_poly.pdbx_strand_id
1 'polypeptide(L)'
;GAALSPEDKLEARRTALACTQAMLMCLNRPLRLAYVLDVVFGLESPHAAAVQGITPAAHRQRVARARSAVHGFMEQRCGLVTACAACSCAKQLPAKRLARSRGTLPPGLEVSDTELDQAERGLRELLAMGDAAAVMRGAPAYAAPEAMLRGIRLVVEHSGMLRP
;
A
#
# COMPACT_ATOMS: atom_id res chain seq x y z
N GLY A 1 -14.62 21.23 -22.31
CA GLY A 1 -13.71 21.63 -21.23
C GLY A 1 -12.34 21.84 -21.82
N ALA A 2 -11.63 22.91 -21.45
CA ALA A 2 -10.29 23.18 -21.98
C ALA A 2 -9.36 21.98 -21.78
N ALA A 3 -8.56 21.66 -22.79
CA ALA A 3 -7.57 20.60 -22.70
C ALA A 3 -6.51 20.98 -21.64
N LEU A 4 -6.22 20.07 -20.71
CA LEU A 4 -5.21 20.29 -19.68
C LEU A 4 -3.81 20.36 -20.30
N SER A 5 -3.00 21.31 -19.86
CA SER A 5 -1.59 21.38 -20.24
C SER A 5 -0.80 20.17 -19.70
N PRO A 6 0.41 19.89 -20.21
CA PRO A 6 1.30 18.90 -19.62
C PRO A 6 1.58 19.14 -18.12
N GLU A 7 1.77 20.39 -17.71
CA GLU A 7 2.00 20.78 -16.32
C GLU A 7 0.75 20.51 -15.45
N ASP A 8 -0.44 20.86 -15.96
CA ASP A 8 -1.71 20.59 -15.26
C ASP A 8 -1.91 19.09 -15.04
N LYS A 9 -1.58 18.25 -16.03
CA LYS A 9 -1.66 16.79 -15.92
C LYS A 9 -0.72 16.26 -14.84
N LEU A 10 0.52 16.77 -14.78
CA LEU A 10 1.49 16.39 -13.76
C LEU A 10 1.01 16.80 -12.36
N GLU A 11 0.50 18.02 -12.20
CA GLU A 11 0.01 18.49 -10.90
C GLU A 11 -1.26 17.76 -10.45
N ALA A 12 -2.13 17.40 -11.40
CA ALA A 12 -3.30 16.56 -11.11
C ALA A 12 -2.88 15.17 -10.60
N ARG A 13 -1.86 14.55 -11.23
CA ARG A 13 -1.29 13.28 -10.74
C ARG A 13 -0.69 13.42 -9.34
N ARG A 14 0.10 14.46 -9.08
CA ARG A 14 0.64 14.76 -7.73
C ARG A 14 -0.47 14.93 -6.70
N THR A 15 -1.56 15.61 -7.08
CA THR A 15 -2.73 15.78 -6.22
C THR A 15 -3.40 14.45 -5.90
N ALA A 16 -3.54 13.54 -6.89
CA ALA A 16 -4.08 12.20 -6.68
C ALA A 16 -3.24 11.37 -5.70
N LEU A 17 -1.90 11.43 -5.84
CA LEU A 17 -0.98 10.75 -4.93
C LEU A 17 -1.09 11.32 -3.50
N ALA A 18 -1.06 12.64 -3.37
CA ALA A 18 -1.16 13.30 -2.07
C ALA A 18 -2.50 13.01 -1.36
N CYS A 19 -3.62 13.00 -2.08
CA CYS A 19 -4.91 12.68 -1.47
C CYS A 19 -5.02 11.18 -1.13
N THR A 20 -4.41 10.29 -1.91
CA THR A 20 -4.31 8.87 -1.57
C THR A 20 -3.52 8.65 -0.28
N GLN A 21 -2.37 9.32 -0.14
CA GLN A 21 -1.61 9.29 1.11
C GLN A 21 -2.45 9.82 2.28
N ALA A 22 -3.15 10.95 2.10
CA ALA A 22 -4.01 11.51 3.14
C ALA A 22 -5.13 10.52 3.56
N MET A 23 -5.76 9.82 2.60
CA MET A 23 -6.76 8.79 2.89
C MET A 23 -6.18 7.62 3.71
N LEU A 24 -4.96 7.14 3.36
CA LEU A 24 -4.28 6.11 4.15
C LEU A 24 -3.95 6.59 5.56
N MET A 25 -3.63 7.87 5.72
CA MET A 25 -3.38 8.49 7.03
C MET A 25 -4.66 8.60 7.89
N CYS A 26 -5.86 8.53 7.30
CA CYS A 26 -7.12 8.45 8.04
C CYS A 26 -7.38 7.06 8.65
N LEU A 27 -6.74 6.00 8.16
CA LEU A 27 -6.80 4.69 8.79
C LEU A 27 -6.07 4.72 10.15
N ASN A 28 -6.60 4.00 11.14
CA ASN A 28 -5.86 3.78 12.38
C ASN A 28 -4.58 2.96 12.11
N ARG A 29 -3.60 3.05 13.02
CA ARG A 29 -2.27 2.43 12.84
C ARG A 29 -2.36 0.93 12.48
N PRO A 30 -3.15 0.07 13.17
CA PRO A 30 -3.26 -1.34 12.82
C PRO A 30 -3.83 -1.61 11.42
N LEU A 31 -4.87 -0.87 11.01
CA LEU A 31 -5.46 -1.03 9.68
C LEU A 31 -4.53 -0.53 8.58
N ARG A 32 -3.82 0.59 8.82
CA ARG A 32 -2.83 1.14 7.90
C ARG A 32 -1.67 0.17 7.69
N LEU A 33 -1.13 -0.39 8.77
CA LEU A 33 -0.05 -1.37 8.68
C LEU A 33 -0.48 -2.62 7.91
N ALA A 34 -1.67 -3.16 8.20
CA ALA A 34 -2.21 -4.30 7.46
C ALA A 34 -2.39 -3.99 5.97
N TYR A 35 -2.92 -2.81 5.63
CA TYR A 35 -3.07 -2.37 4.25
C TYR A 35 -1.73 -2.26 3.51
N VAL A 36 -0.71 -1.67 4.15
CA VAL A 36 0.62 -1.53 3.55
C VAL A 36 1.26 -2.91 3.31
N LEU A 37 1.23 -3.81 4.31
CA LEU A 37 1.82 -5.15 4.16
C LEU A 37 1.14 -5.98 3.06
N ASP A 38 -0.18 -5.93 2.95
CA ASP A 38 -0.94 -6.74 2.00
C ASP A 38 -1.03 -6.09 0.61
N VAL A 39 -1.38 -4.81 0.52
CA VAL A 39 -1.66 -4.14 -0.77
C VAL A 39 -0.42 -3.51 -1.38
N VAL A 40 0.47 -2.93 -0.58
CA VAL A 40 1.69 -2.27 -1.09
C VAL A 40 2.82 -3.27 -1.25
N PHE A 41 3.04 -4.14 -0.26
CA PHE A 41 4.11 -5.13 -0.31
C PHE A 41 3.68 -6.51 -0.83
N GLY A 42 2.39 -6.79 -0.97
CA GLY A 42 1.92 -8.07 -1.50
C GLY A 42 2.26 -9.27 -0.60
N LEU A 43 2.46 -9.06 0.71
CA LEU A 43 2.74 -10.17 1.62
C LEU A 43 1.50 -11.03 1.82
N GLU A 44 1.67 -12.34 1.69
CA GLU A 44 0.64 -13.30 2.05
C GLU A 44 0.29 -13.20 3.54
N SER A 45 -0.99 -13.48 3.86
CA SER A 45 -1.52 -13.29 5.21
C SER A 45 -0.71 -13.96 6.34
N PRO A 46 -0.12 -15.17 6.18
CA PRO A 46 0.70 -15.77 7.23
C PRO A 46 1.93 -14.92 7.57
N HIS A 47 2.65 -14.42 6.56
CA HIS A 47 3.85 -13.61 6.74
C HIS A 47 3.51 -12.23 7.30
N ALA A 48 2.49 -11.57 6.75
CA ALA A 48 2.06 -10.26 7.24
C ALA A 48 1.49 -10.31 8.67
N ALA A 49 0.89 -11.44 9.07
CA ALA A 49 0.43 -11.67 10.43
C ALA A 49 1.58 -11.90 11.41
N ALA A 50 2.61 -12.64 11.00
CA ALA A 50 3.83 -12.84 11.78
C ALA A 50 4.54 -11.49 12.07
N VAL A 51 4.67 -10.62 11.06
CA VAL A 51 5.22 -9.26 11.23
C VAL A 51 4.43 -8.43 12.25
N GLN A 52 3.11 -8.66 12.33
CA GLN A 52 2.22 -7.93 13.24
C GLN A 52 2.07 -8.58 14.62
N GLY A 53 2.59 -9.79 14.83
CA GLY A 53 2.34 -10.57 16.05
C GLY A 53 0.86 -10.95 16.25
N ILE A 54 0.13 -11.23 15.17
CA ILE A 54 -1.31 -11.61 15.21
C ILE A 54 -1.57 -12.90 14.45
N THR A 55 -2.81 -13.40 14.49
CA THR A 55 -3.23 -14.55 13.67
C THR A 55 -3.46 -14.16 12.20
N PRO A 56 -3.27 -15.08 11.23
CA PRO A 56 -3.57 -14.82 9.82
C PRO A 56 -5.04 -14.41 9.58
N ALA A 57 -5.98 -14.95 10.36
CA ALA A 57 -7.38 -14.57 10.30
C ALA A 57 -7.61 -13.11 10.76
N ALA A 58 -6.95 -12.69 11.85
CA ALA A 58 -7.02 -11.30 12.31
C ALA A 58 -6.40 -10.34 11.28
N HIS A 59 -5.30 -10.73 10.62
CA HIS A 59 -4.72 -9.96 9.52
C HIS A 59 -5.69 -9.76 8.36
N ARG A 60 -6.29 -10.85 7.84
CA ARG A 60 -7.29 -10.77 6.76
C ARG A 60 -8.46 -9.88 7.13
N GLN A 61 -8.95 -9.97 8.37
CA GLN A 61 -10.04 -9.10 8.84
C GLN A 61 -9.63 -7.62 8.85
N ARG A 62 -8.39 -7.31 9.25
CA ARG A 62 -7.85 -5.93 9.19
C ARG A 62 -7.75 -5.44 7.74
N VAL A 63 -7.22 -6.25 6.83
CA VAL A 63 -7.13 -5.90 5.40
C VAL A 63 -8.51 -5.63 4.82
N ALA A 64 -9.49 -6.51 5.06
CA ALA A 64 -10.86 -6.34 4.58
C ALA A 64 -11.48 -5.02 5.08
N ARG A 65 -11.33 -4.70 6.37
CA ARG A 65 -11.81 -3.44 6.95
C ARG A 65 -11.10 -2.22 6.34
N ALA A 66 -9.79 -2.29 6.18
CA ALA A 66 -9.00 -1.21 5.59
C ALA A 66 -9.40 -0.95 4.13
N ARG A 67 -9.53 -2.01 3.32
CA ARG A 67 -10.01 -1.91 1.93
C ARG A 67 -11.41 -1.32 1.86
N SER A 68 -12.34 -1.81 2.69
CA SER A 68 -13.71 -1.28 2.74
C SER A 68 -13.75 0.21 3.08
N ALA A 69 -12.94 0.67 4.05
CA ALA A 69 -12.86 2.08 4.41
C ALA A 69 -12.30 2.95 3.27
N VAL A 70 -11.20 2.53 2.64
CA VAL A 70 -10.56 3.28 1.54
C VAL A 70 -11.45 3.28 0.30
N HIS A 71 -11.89 2.10 -0.15
CA HIS A 71 -12.73 1.97 -1.34
C HIS A 71 -14.09 2.64 -1.14
N GLY A 72 -14.75 2.46 0.00
CA GLY A 72 -16.06 3.07 0.25
C GLY A 72 -16.01 4.60 0.19
N PHE A 73 -14.95 5.22 0.69
CA PHE A 73 -14.75 6.66 0.54
C PHE A 73 -14.53 7.06 -0.93
N MET A 74 -13.67 6.32 -1.64
CA MET A 74 -13.32 6.64 -3.03
C MET A 74 -14.51 6.44 -3.98
N GLU A 75 -15.30 5.38 -3.82
CA GLU A 75 -16.49 5.11 -4.61
C GLU A 75 -17.52 6.23 -4.50
N GLN A 76 -17.68 6.81 -3.32
CA GLN A 76 -18.65 7.89 -3.10
C GLN A 76 -18.15 9.26 -3.59
N ARG A 77 -16.83 9.51 -3.59
CA ARG A 77 -16.30 10.88 -3.72
C ARG A 77 -15.30 11.09 -4.84
N CYS A 78 -14.56 10.07 -5.26
CA CYS A 78 -13.40 10.21 -6.15
C CYS A 78 -13.75 9.97 -7.62
N GLY A 79 -13.59 10.98 -8.46
CA GLY A 79 -13.81 10.89 -9.92
C GLY A 79 -12.86 9.94 -10.66
N LEU A 80 -11.77 9.50 -10.03
CA LEU A 80 -10.88 8.47 -10.59
C LEU A 80 -11.45 7.05 -10.42
N VAL A 81 -12.29 6.84 -9.40
CA VAL A 81 -12.92 5.55 -9.12
C VAL A 81 -14.34 5.52 -9.69
N THR A 82 -15.11 6.57 -9.44
CA THR A 82 -16.49 6.71 -9.91
C THR A 82 -16.58 7.89 -10.86
N ALA A 83 -16.75 7.65 -12.15
CA ALA A 83 -16.69 8.69 -13.19
C ALA A 83 -17.62 9.89 -12.95
N CYS A 84 -18.78 9.66 -12.32
CA CYS A 84 -19.78 10.70 -12.02
C CYS A 84 -19.54 11.42 -10.69
N ALA A 85 -18.54 11.04 -9.89
CA ALA A 85 -18.29 11.67 -8.61
C ALA A 85 -17.73 13.10 -8.76
N ALA A 86 -18.06 13.96 -7.80
CA ALA A 86 -17.77 15.40 -7.89
C ALA A 86 -16.27 15.75 -7.81
N CYS A 87 -15.45 14.94 -7.12
CA CYS A 87 -14.02 15.22 -6.99
C CYS A 87 -13.29 14.90 -8.29
N SER A 88 -12.48 15.84 -8.78
CA SER A 88 -11.56 15.62 -9.90
C SER A 88 -10.24 16.33 -9.60
N CYS A 89 -9.12 15.62 -9.71
CA CYS A 89 -7.80 16.19 -9.41
C CYS A 89 -7.52 17.47 -10.20
N ALA A 90 -7.91 17.51 -11.48
CA ALA A 90 -7.77 18.70 -12.32
C ALA A 90 -8.62 19.88 -11.80
N LYS A 91 -9.84 19.62 -11.34
CA LYS A 91 -10.71 20.66 -10.74
C LYS A 91 -10.19 21.16 -9.39
N GLN A 92 -9.34 20.41 -8.70
CA GLN A 92 -8.75 20.81 -7.42
C GLN A 92 -7.53 21.74 -7.58
N LEU A 93 -6.91 21.82 -8.76
CA LEU A 93 -5.66 22.56 -8.96
C LEU A 93 -5.75 24.05 -8.59
N PRO A 94 -6.78 24.82 -9.00
CA PRO A 94 -6.85 26.24 -8.64
C PRO A 94 -6.88 26.46 -7.12
N ALA A 95 -7.66 25.65 -6.39
CA ALA A 95 -7.74 25.72 -4.93
C ALA A 95 -6.42 25.31 -4.27
N LYS A 96 -5.74 24.27 -4.78
CA LYS A 96 -4.44 23.82 -4.27
C LYS A 96 -3.33 24.84 -4.52
N ARG A 97 -3.30 25.48 -5.68
CA ARG A 97 -2.36 26.56 -6.02
C ARG A 97 -2.59 27.77 -5.11
N LEU A 98 -3.85 28.17 -4.90
CA LEU A 98 -4.21 29.25 -3.99
C LEU A 98 -3.83 28.94 -2.53
N ALA A 99 -4.05 27.70 -2.08
CA ALA A 99 -3.63 27.28 -0.75
C ALA A 99 -2.09 27.32 -0.62
N ARG A 100 -1.35 26.89 -1.65
CA ARG A 100 0.11 26.97 -1.68
C ARG A 100 0.62 28.40 -1.63
N SER A 101 0.06 29.29 -2.44
CA SER A 101 0.48 30.71 -2.45
C SER A 101 0.17 31.43 -1.14
N ARG A 102 -0.77 30.92 -0.34
CA ARG A 102 -1.13 31.45 0.99
C ARG A 102 -0.39 30.76 2.13
N GLY A 103 0.42 29.73 1.86
CA GLY A 103 1.02 28.89 2.92
C GLY A 103 -0.01 28.14 3.76
N THR A 104 -1.24 27.95 3.26
CA THR A 104 -2.36 27.30 3.97
C THR A 104 -2.63 25.88 3.52
N LEU A 105 -1.71 25.27 2.75
CA LEU A 105 -1.70 23.82 2.64
C LEU A 105 -1.65 23.26 4.07
N PRO A 106 -2.49 22.26 4.41
CA PRO A 106 -2.36 21.60 5.71
C PRO A 106 -0.88 21.21 5.88
N PRO A 107 -0.30 21.38 7.08
CA PRO A 107 1.09 20.99 7.31
C PRO A 107 1.26 19.58 6.78
N GLY A 108 1.94 19.47 5.64
CA GLY A 108 2.33 18.18 5.12
C GLY A 108 3.35 17.62 6.08
N LEU A 109 3.69 16.36 5.93
CA LEU A 109 5.05 15.99 6.29
C LEU A 109 5.96 16.87 5.42
N GLU A 110 6.59 17.88 6.00
CA GLU A 110 7.70 18.56 5.34
C GLU A 110 8.83 17.54 5.36
N VAL A 111 9.07 16.95 4.20
CA VAL A 111 10.15 15.98 4.00
C VAL A 111 11.19 16.73 3.17
N SER A 112 12.41 16.80 3.68
CA SER A 112 13.51 17.38 2.91
C SER A 112 13.72 16.62 1.60
N ASP A 113 14.24 17.29 0.57
CA ASP A 113 14.60 16.63 -0.70
C ASP A 113 15.53 15.43 -0.44
N THR A 114 16.45 15.56 0.52
CA THR A 114 17.33 14.47 0.95
C THR A 114 16.61 13.28 1.55
N GLU A 115 15.59 13.51 2.39
CA GLU A 115 14.79 12.43 2.99
C GLU A 115 13.89 11.77 1.94
N LEU A 116 13.34 12.54 0.99
CA LEU A 116 12.58 12.00 -0.14
C LEU A 116 13.45 11.11 -1.01
N ASP A 117 14.66 11.56 -1.36
CA ASP A 117 15.62 10.79 -2.14
C ASP A 117 16.03 9.48 -1.42
N GLN A 118 16.23 9.54 -0.10
CA GLN A 118 16.51 8.36 0.72
C GLN A 118 15.33 7.40 0.75
N ALA A 119 14.11 7.91 0.95
CA ALA A 119 12.89 7.12 0.94
C ALA A 119 12.65 6.47 -0.44
N GLU A 120 12.92 7.19 -1.53
CA GLU A 120 12.80 6.67 -2.89
C GLU A 120 13.83 5.56 -3.16
N ARG A 121 15.09 5.75 -2.74
CA ARG A 121 16.11 4.69 -2.81
C ARG A 121 15.71 3.46 -2.01
N GLY A 122 15.33 3.64 -0.74
CA GLY A 122 14.91 2.53 0.12
C GLY A 122 13.66 1.81 -0.41
N LEU A 123 12.68 2.54 -0.94
CA LEU A 123 11.51 1.94 -1.58
C LEU A 123 11.90 1.16 -2.84
N ARG A 124 12.80 1.70 -3.67
CA ARG A 124 13.27 1.01 -4.89
C ARG A 124 13.99 -0.29 -4.56
N GLU A 125 14.86 -0.27 -3.55
CA GLU A 125 15.54 -1.48 -3.05
C GLU A 125 14.53 -2.51 -2.53
N LEU A 126 13.56 -2.07 -1.71
CA LEU A 126 12.54 -2.93 -1.14
C LEU A 126 11.64 -3.56 -2.22
N LEU A 127 11.25 -2.79 -3.24
CA LEU A 127 10.48 -3.30 -4.38
C LEU A 127 11.32 -4.29 -5.21
N ALA A 128 12.59 -4.01 -5.47
CA ALA A 128 13.48 -4.94 -6.18
C ALA A 128 13.62 -6.29 -5.44
N MET A 129 13.71 -6.25 -4.10
CA MET A 129 13.67 -7.46 -3.28
C MET A 129 12.32 -8.19 -3.37
N GLY A 130 11.21 -7.45 -3.37
CA GLY A 130 9.86 -7.98 -3.54
C GLY A 130 9.69 -8.71 -4.87
N ASP A 131 10.13 -8.09 -5.97
CA ASP A 131 10.10 -8.65 -7.33
C ASP A 131 10.94 -9.93 -7.43
N ALA A 132 12.17 -9.91 -6.88
CA ALA A 132 13.03 -11.09 -6.84
C ALA A 132 12.37 -12.24 -6.05
N ALA A 133 11.75 -11.93 -4.91
CA ALA A 133 11.04 -12.92 -4.10
C ALA A 133 9.79 -13.44 -4.83
N ALA A 134 9.10 -12.62 -5.62
CA ALA A 134 7.97 -13.05 -6.45
C ALA A 134 8.42 -14.03 -7.55
N VAL A 135 9.57 -13.81 -8.20
CA VAL A 135 10.16 -14.75 -9.17
C VAL A 135 10.46 -16.10 -8.51
N MET A 136 11.06 -16.09 -7.30
CA MET A 136 11.34 -17.33 -6.57
C MET A 136 10.06 -18.08 -6.20
N ARG A 137 9.00 -17.39 -5.80
CA ARG A 137 7.69 -18.02 -5.50
C ARG A 137 6.96 -18.51 -6.75
N GLY A 138 7.11 -17.81 -7.88
CA GLY A 138 6.37 -18.08 -9.11
C GLY A 138 6.98 -19.15 -10.02
N ALA A 139 8.27 -19.46 -9.88
CA ALA A 139 8.92 -20.46 -10.72
C ALA A 139 8.80 -21.88 -10.12
N PRO A 140 8.23 -22.86 -10.85
CA PRO A 140 8.10 -24.24 -10.37
C PRO A 140 9.44 -24.89 -10.00
N ALA A 141 10.54 -24.45 -10.61
CA ALA A 141 11.88 -24.95 -10.35
C ALA A 141 12.41 -24.60 -8.94
N TYR A 142 11.88 -23.55 -8.31
CA TYR A 142 12.21 -23.16 -6.93
C TYR A 142 11.16 -23.63 -5.91
N ALA A 143 10.06 -24.25 -6.37
CA ALA A 143 9.11 -24.89 -5.49
C ALA A 143 9.77 -26.12 -4.85
N ALA A 144 9.74 -26.20 -3.52
CA ALA A 144 10.26 -27.36 -2.82
C ALA A 144 9.47 -28.62 -3.24
N PRO A 145 10.13 -29.74 -3.59
CA PRO A 145 9.44 -30.97 -3.93
C PRO A 145 8.48 -31.38 -2.81
N GLU A 146 7.27 -31.80 -3.17
CA GLU A 146 6.24 -32.20 -2.20
C GLU A 146 6.72 -33.25 -1.19
N ALA A 147 7.58 -34.18 -1.64
CA ALA A 147 8.19 -35.19 -0.80
C ALA A 147 9.10 -34.59 0.29
N MET A 148 9.84 -33.52 -0.03
CA MET A 148 10.68 -32.80 0.92
C MET A 148 9.82 -32.05 1.94
N LEU A 149 8.76 -31.36 1.50
CA LEU A 149 7.82 -30.68 2.39
C LEU A 149 7.14 -31.66 3.35
N ARG A 150 6.73 -32.84 2.86
CA ARG A 150 6.20 -33.93 3.70
C ARG A 150 7.23 -34.43 4.71
N GLY A 151 8.47 -34.65 4.29
CA GLY A 151 9.57 -35.06 5.17
C GLY A 151 9.85 -34.05 6.28
N ILE A 152 9.91 -32.76 5.94
CA ILE A 152 10.08 -31.67 6.92
C ILE A 152 8.90 -31.67 7.90
N ARG A 153 7.66 -31.76 7.43
CA ARG A 153 6.48 -31.81 8.30
C ARG A 153 6.53 -32.99 9.26
N LEU A 154 6.92 -34.18 8.79
CA LEU A 154 7.12 -35.39 9.59
C LEU A 154 8.15 -35.16 10.70
N VAL A 155 9.31 -34.59 10.37
CA VAL A 155 10.37 -34.26 11.33
C VAL A 155 9.87 -33.25 12.37
N VAL A 156 9.18 -32.20 11.94
CA VAL A 156 8.66 -31.17 12.83
C VAL A 156 7.61 -31.74 13.79
N GLU A 157 6.69 -32.59 13.29
CA GLU A 157 5.68 -33.28 14.12
C GLU A 157 6.32 -34.22 15.16
N HIS A 158 7.39 -34.94 14.80
CA HIS A 158 8.07 -35.87 15.70
C HIS A 158 9.06 -35.18 16.65
N SER A 159 9.59 -34.01 16.28
CA SER A 159 10.50 -33.23 17.12
C SER A 159 9.81 -32.51 18.28
N GLY A 160 8.47 -32.48 18.31
CA GLY A 160 7.71 -31.77 19.33
C GLY A 160 7.66 -30.24 19.17
N MET A 161 8.28 -29.67 18.13
CA MET A 161 8.29 -28.21 17.86
C MET A 161 6.90 -27.60 17.62
N LEU A 162 5.90 -28.42 17.27
CA LEU A 162 4.51 -27.98 17.03
C LEU A 162 3.53 -28.38 18.14
N ARG A 163 4.00 -28.88 19.29
CA ARG A 163 3.09 -29.12 20.42
C ARG A 163 2.64 -27.77 21.02
N PRO A 164 1.35 -27.62 21.36
CA PRO A 164 0.79 -26.38 21.91
C PRO A 164 1.39 -25.99 23.27
#